data_AF-A8ZK11-F1
#
_entry.id   AF-A8ZK11-F1
#
_cell.length_a   1.000
_cell.length_b   1.000
_cell.length_c   1.000
_cell.angle_alpha   90.00
_cell.angle_beta   90.00
_cell.angle_gamma   90.00
#
_symmetry.space_group_name_H-M   'P 1'
#
loop_
_entity.id
_entity.type
_entity.pdbx_description
1 polymer ?
#
loop_
_entity_poly.entity_id
_entity_poly.type
_entity_poly.pdbx_seq_one_letter_code
_entity_poly.pdbx_strand_id
1 'polypeptide(L)' 'MLINPEDKQVEIYRPGQDVELLQSPSTISGADVLPEFSLNLEWIWR' A
#
# COMPACT_ATOMS: atom_id res chain seq x y z
N MET A 1 -5.01 -5.11 0.41
CA MET A 1 -4.56 -3.74 0.10
C MET A 1 -5.54 -3.11 -0.88
N LEU A 2 -5.83 -1.83 -0.71
CA LEU A 2 -6.63 -1.03 -1.64
C LEU A 2 -5.83 0.22 -1.99
N ILE A 3 -5.61 0.48 -3.28
CA ILE A 3 -4.95 1.69 -3.77
C ILE A 3 -6.06 2.65 -4.18
N ASN A 4 -6.07 3.85 -3.61
CA ASN A 4 -6.95 4.95 -3.96
C ASN A 4 -6.11 6.05 -4.64
N PRO A 5 -6.02 6.06 -5.99
CA PRO A 5 -5.24 7.06 -6.72
C PRO A 5 -5.79 8.48 -6.61
N GLU A 6 -7.11 8.64 -6.44
CA GLU A 6 -7.76 9.96 -6.36
C GLU A 6 -7.29 10.74 -5.14
N ASP A 7 -7.24 10.09 -3.98
CA ASP A 7 -6.72 10.68 -2.73
C ASP A 7 -5.22 10.42 -2.51
N LYS A 8 -4.58 9.73 -3.46
CA LYS A 8 -3.19 9.26 -3.40
C LYS A 8 -2.90 8.50 -2.11
N GLN A 9 -3.73 7.52 -1.81
CA GLN A 9 -3.69 6.72 -0.59
C GLN A 9 -3.55 5.24 -0.88
N VAL A 10 -2.95 4.52 0.06
CA VAL A 10 -3.05 3.06 0.11
C VAL A 10 -3.53 2.63 1.48
N GLU A 11 -4.53 1.77 1.49
CA GLU A 11 -5.09 1.14 2.68
C GLU A 11 -4.61 -0.31 2.79
N ILE A 12 -4.02 -0.63 3.93
CA ILE A 12 -3.52 -1.96 4.27
C ILE A 12 -4.44 -2.57 5.32
N TYR A 13 -5.02 -3.71 4.97
CA TYR A 13 -5.95 -4.46 5.80
C TYR A 13 -5.27 -5.72 6.32
N ARG A 14 -5.19 -5.87 7.64
CA ARG A 14 -4.58 -7.03 8.30
C ARG A 14 -5.60 -7.66 9.27
N PRO A 15 -5.68 -8.99 9.38
CA PRO A 15 -6.61 -9.63 10.31
C PRO A 15 -6.37 -9.18 11.76
N GLY A 16 -7.43 -8.71 12.42
CA GLY A 16 -7.37 -8.31 13.84
C GLY A 16 -6.61 -7.00 14.11
N GLN A 17 -6.32 -6.20 13.07
CA GLN A 17 -5.71 -4.89 13.21
C GLN A 17 -6.58 -3.83 12.51
N ASP A 18 -6.46 -2.59 12.98
CA ASP A 18 -7.07 -1.44 12.30
C ASP A 18 -6.44 -1.22 10.93
N VAL A 19 -7.18 -0.52 10.06
CA VAL A 19 -6.70 -0.17 8.72
C VAL A 19 -5.48 0.74 8.84
N GLU A 20 -4.39 0.33 8.21
CA GLU A 20 -3.18 1.14 8.07
C GLU A 20 -3.28 1.97 6.79
N LEU A 21 -3.25 3.29 6.92
CA LEU A 21 -3.33 4.25 5.82
C LEU A 21 -1.94 4.83 5.52
N LEU A 22 -1.49 4.67 4.27
CA LEU A 22 -0.26 5.26 3.76
C LEU A 22 -0.60 6.36 2.76
N GLN A 23 -0.11 7.58 3.02
CA GLN A 23 -0.30 8.73 2.13
C GLN A 23 0.82 8.79 1.09
N SER A 24 0.45 8.64 -0.18
CA SER A 24 1.31 8.73 -1.35
C SER A 24 2.62 7.92 -1.26
N PRO A 25 2.60 6.66 -0.81
CA PRO A 25 3.81 5.86 -0.66
C PRO A 25 4.46 5.62 -2.03
N SER A 26 5.79 5.78 -2.13
CA SER A 26 6.53 5.47 -3.36
C SER A 26 6.63 3.97 -3.61
N THR A 27 6.73 3.17 -2.53
CA THR A 27 6.77 1.71 -2.57
C THR A 27 5.97 1.10 -1.44
N ILE A 28 5.46 -0.12 -1.64
CA ILE A 28 4.84 -0.93 -0.58
C ILE A 28 5.37 -2.37 -0.62
N SER A 29 5.64 -2.93 0.55
CA SER A 29 6.04 -4.33 0.69
C SER A 29 4.83 -5.27 0.81
N GLY A 30 4.93 -6.47 0.22
CA GLY A 30 3.88 -7.50 0.21
C GLY A 30 3.60 -8.18 1.56
N ALA A 31 4.18 -7.68 2.65
CA ALA A 31 4.11 -8.24 4.00
C ALA A 31 4.54 -9.72 4.05
N ASP A 32 4.26 -10.41 5.16
CA ASP A 32 4.75 -11.77 5.45
C ASP A 32 4.31 -12.85 4.44
N VAL A 33 3.29 -12.54 3.62
CA VAL A 33 2.77 -13.46 2.59
C VAL A 33 3.70 -13.52 1.37
N LEU A 34 4.40 -12.42 1.08
CA LEU A 34 5.37 -12.32 -0.01
C LEU A 34 6.61 -11.59 0.47
N PRO A 35 7.50 -12.30 1.19
CA PRO A 35 8.83 -11.76 1.53
C PRO A 35 9.55 -11.36 0.24
N GLU A 36 10.28 -10.25 0.27
CA GLU A 36 10.98 -9.64 -0.89
C GLU A 36 10.10 -9.02 -1.99
N PHE A 37 8.77 -9.06 -1.88
CA PHE A 37 7.92 -8.32 -2.81
C PHE A 37 7.88 -6.84 -2.46
N SER A 38 8.22 -5.98 -3.42
CA SER A 38 8.09 -4.53 -3.34
C SER A 38 7.39 -4.01 -4.59
N LEU A 39 6.28 -3.30 -4.40
CA LEU A 39 5.50 -2.67 -5.45
C LEU A 39 5.84 -1.18 -5.52
N ASN A 40 6.36 -0.72 -6.66
CA ASN A 40 6.57 0.71 -6.93
C ASN A 40 5.26 1.36 -7.41
N LEU A 41 4.87 2.44 -6.73
CA LEU A 41 3.62 3.18 -6.96
C LEU A 41 3.85 4.60 -7.50
N GLU A 42 5.10 5.05 -7.71
CA GLU A 42 5.39 6.42 -8.15
C GLU A 42 4.65 6.81 -9.44
N TRP A 43 4.43 5.84 -10.33
CA TRP A 43 3.73 6.04 -11.60
C TRP A 43 2.21 6.19 -11.44
N ILE A 44 1.62 5.67 -10.35
CA ILE A 44 0.17 5.75 -10.08
C ILE A 44 -0.22 7.14 -9.57
N TRP A 45 0.71 7.88 -8.96
CA TRP A 45 0.43 9.19 -8.36
C TRP A 45 0.48 10.37 -9.33
N ARG A 46 0.84 10.12 -10.59
CA ARG A 46 1.01 11.15 -11.62
C ARG A 46 -0.33 11.60 -12.19
#